data_AF-A0A9D9FUT0-F1
#
_entry.id   AF-A0A9D9FUT0-F1
#
_cell.length_a   1.000
_cell.length_b   1.000
_cell.length_c   1.000
_cell.angle_alpha   90.00
_cell.angle_beta   90.00
_cell.angle_gamma   90.00
#
_symmetry.space_group_name_H-M   'P 1'
#
loop_
_entity.id
_entity.type
_entity.pdbx_description
1 polymer ?
#
loop_
_entity_poly.entity_id
_entity_poly.type
_entity_poly.pdbx_seq_one_letter_code
_entity_poly.pdbx_strand_id
1 'polypeptide(L)'
;DSFYSTGRIYTLDISSKPAKITGYKNVTGASQELLDLEGISVASGGGFWLASEGHPDKERQHLLLKVDANGAVEEEVLLPQSLIDQSKRFSFEGVAEFEMDGKPLVAVAVQREWKDDPKGHTKIAVYNPADKSWGFVHYPLDAPKSAAGGWVGLSEIVSLGGGEFAILERDNKGGEDAAIKQITVVSVKGVTPAAHGETLPVLKKRFAMDVLPAMAQGKGWILDKPEGLTITSDGRLILLTDNDGVDDAPGETQLIDLGPATRLN
;
A
#
# COMPACT_ATOMS: atom_id res chain seq x y z
N ASP A 1 -13.09 1.68 -8.06
CA ASP A 1 -12.94 1.34 -6.63
C ASP A 1 -14.16 0.85 -5.89
N SER A 2 -13.92 -0.14 -5.03
CA SER A 2 -14.88 -0.90 -4.21
C SER A 2 -15.94 -1.72 -4.97
N PHE A 3 -15.57 -2.47 -6.02
CA PHE A 3 -16.53 -3.29 -6.78
C PHE A 3 -17.29 -4.32 -5.91
N TYR A 4 -16.64 -4.83 -4.85
CA TYR A 4 -17.30 -5.65 -3.84
C TYR A 4 -17.84 -4.79 -2.70
N SER A 5 -19.13 -4.88 -2.41
CA SER A 5 -19.77 -4.20 -1.27
C SER A 5 -19.37 -4.77 0.10
N THR A 6 -18.75 -5.95 0.14
CA THR A 6 -18.28 -6.60 1.36
C THR A 6 -16.76 -6.72 1.31
N GLY A 7 -16.07 -6.11 2.28
CA GLY A 7 -14.64 -6.27 2.46
C GLY A 7 -14.29 -7.74 2.70
N ARG A 8 -13.30 -8.27 1.97
CA ARG A 8 -12.89 -9.68 2.02
C ARG A 8 -11.38 -9.83 2.02
N ILE A 9 -10.92 -10.83 2.76
CA ILE A 9 -9.56 -11.34 2.70
C ILE A 9 -9.60 -12.63 1.87
N TYR A 10 -8.94 -12.63 0.72
CA TYR A 10 -8.86 -13.80 -0.15
C TYR A 10 -7.61 -14.62 0.15
N THR A 11 -7.74 -15.95 0.06
CA THR A 11 -6.60 -16.87 0.10
C THR A 11 -6.26 -17.31 -1.32
N LEU A 12 -5.04 -17.03 -1.76
CA LEU A 12 -4.54 -17.38 -3.07
C LEU A 12 -3.54 -18.54 -2.98
N ASP A 13 -3.77 -19.60 -3.75
CA ASP A 13 -2.75 -20.59 -4.11
C ASP A 13 -1.99 -20.10 -5.34
N ILE A 14 -0.75 -19.68 -5.13
CA ILE A 14 0.15 -19.18 -6.16
C ILE A 14 1.15 -20.24 -6.65
N SER A 15 1.04 -21.49 -6.16
CA SER A 15 1.90 -22.60 -6.58
C SER A 15 1.48 -23.17 -7.95
N SER A 16 0.22 -22.96 -8.34
CA SER A 16 -0.30 -23.33 -9.67
C SER A 16 -0.29 -22.14 -10.64
N LYS A 17 -0.27 -22.43 -11.94
CA LYS A 17 -0.47 -21.44 -13.01
C LYS A 17 -1.70 -21.83 -13.85
N PRO A 18 -2.77 -21.02 -13.91
CA PRO A 18 -2.93 -19.75 -13.19
C PRO A 18 -3.04 -19.93 -11.67
N ALA A 19 -2.76 -18.86 -10.91
CA ALA A 19 -3.02 -18.81 -9.48
C ALA A 19 -4.52 -18.95 -9.22
N LYS A 20 -4.90 -19.51 -8.06
CA LYS A 20 -6.30 -19.80 -7.73
C LYS A 20 -6.69 -19.18 -6.40
N ILE A 21 -7.87 -18.58 -6.36
CA ILE A 21 -8.52 -18.26 -5.09
C ILE A 21 -9.06 -19.58 -4.51
N THR A 22 -8.58 -19.97 -3.34
CA THR A 22 -8.96 -21.22 -2.66
C THR A 22 -9.90 -20.99 -1.50
N GLY A 23 -10.07 -19.75 -1.08
CA GLY A 23 -11.00 -19.36 -0.04
C GLY A 23 -11.08 -17.85 0.14
N TYR A 24 -11.99 -17.43 1.00
CA TYR A 24 -12.08 -16.05 1.47
C TYR A 24 -12.68 -15.99 2.87
N LYS A 25 -12.45 -14.87 3.54
CA LYS A 25 -13.08 -14.46 4.79
C LYS A 25 -13.71 -13.09 4.59
N ASN A 26 -14.93 -12.88 5.08
CA ASN A 26 -15.50 -11.54 5.12
C ASN A 26 -14.88 -10.79 6.30
N VAL A 27 -14.60 -9.50 6.10
CA VAL A 27 -14.30 -8.60 7.20
C VAL A 27 -15.61 -8.24 7.89
N THR A 28 -15.69 -8.41 9.21
CA THR A 28 -16.93 -8.26 9.99
C THR A 28 -16.69 -7.48 11.27
N GLY A 29 -17.72 -6.82 11.79
CA GLY A 29 -17.64 -6.08 13.05
C GLY A 29 -17.07 -4.65 12.92
N ALA A 30 -16.76 -4.20 11.71
CA ALA A 30 -16.38 -2.80 11.47
C ALA A 30 -17.54 -1.85 11.81
N SER A 31 -17.22 -0.67 12.34
CA SER A 31 -18.19 0.36 12.69
C SER A 31 -18.78 1.07 11.45
N GLN A 32 -17.98 1.21 10.39
CA GLN A 32 -18.44 1.74 9.11
C GLN A 32 -18.94 0.63 8.19
N GLU A 33 -20.05 0.89 7.48
CA GLU A 33 -20.73 -0.10 6.63
C GLU A 33 -19.88 -0.53 5.43
N LEU A 34 -19.15 0.41 4.83
CA LEU A 34 -18.33 0.19 3.64
C LEU A 34 -16.85 0.40 3.97
N LEU A 35 -16.08 -0.66 3.83
CA LEU A 35 -14.61 -0.64 3.84
C LEU A 35 -14.09 -0.58 2.41
N ASP A 36 -13.09 0.26 2.19
CA ASP A 36 -12.35 0.35 0.93
C ASP A 36 -10.94 -0.17 1.17
N LEU A 37 -10.77 -1.49 1.06
CA LEU A 37 -9.56 -2.16 1.55
C LEU A 37 -8.44 -2.06 0.52
N GLU A 38 -7.43 -1.26 0.84
CA GLU A 38 -6.30 -0.92 -0.04
C GLU A 38 -4.96 -1.51 0.46
N GLY A 39 -4.98 -2.41 1.43
CA GLY A 39 -3.76 -3.03 1.93
C GLY A 39 -4.01 -4.11 2.98
N ILE A 40 -3.10 -5.09 3.01
CA ILE A 40 -3.12 -6.17 3.99
C ILE A 40 -1.70 -6.60 4.40
N SER A 41 -1.48 -6.70 5.71
CA SER A 41 -0.27 -7.30 6.30
C SER A 41 -0.66 -8.43 7.23
N VAL A 42 0.10 -9.53 7.22
CA VAL A 42 0.06 -10.49 8.33
C VAL A 42 0.55 -9.78 9.59
N ALA A 43 -0.09 -10.06 10.72
CA ALA A 43 0.33 -9.54 12.00
C ALA A 43 1.02 -10.62 12.84
N SER A 44 2.11 -10.25 13.50
CA SER A 44 2.92 -11.10 14.39
C SER A 44 2.12 -11.64 15.57
N GLY A 45 1.13 -10.89 16.05
CA GLY A 45 0.17 -11.34 17.07
C GLY A 45 -0.91 -12.32 16.56
N GLY A 46 -0.87 -12.70 15.28
CA GLY A 46 -1.93 -13.47 14.62
C GLY A 46 -2.95 -12.56 13.91
N GLY A 47 -3.67 -13.11 12.93
CA GLY A 47 -4.60 -12.34 12.11
C GLY A 47 -3.88 -11.36 11.17
N PHE A 48 -4.50 -10.20 10.91
CA PHE A 48 -4.04 -9.24 9.90
C PHE A 48 -4.15 -7.79 10.38
N TRP A 49 -3.37 -6.93 9.74
CA TRP A 49 -3.62 -5.50 9.66
C TRP A 49 -4.20 -5.20 8.28
N LEU A 50 -5.26 -4.39 8.22
CA LEU A 50 -5.86 -3.94 6.97
C LEU A 50 -5.85 -2.40 6.92
N ALA A 51 -5.53 -1.84 5.76
CA ALA A 51 -5.73 -0.42 5.52
C ALA A 51 -7.03 -0.21 4.75
N SER A 52 -7.93 0.61 5.29
CA SER A 52 -9.12 1.05 4.59
C SER A 52 -8.99 2.51 4.19
N GLU A 53 -9.05 2.80 2.88
CA GLU A 53 -9.21 4.15 2.38
C GLU A 53 -10.56 4.72 2.81
N GLY A 54 -10.55 6.02 3.06
CA GLY A 54 -11.68 6.83 3.45
C GLY A 54 -11.97 7.85 2.35
N HIS A 55 -13.14 8.47 2.40
CA HIS A 55 -13.57 9.41 1.37
C HIS A 55 -14.34 10.56 2.05
N PRO A 56 -13.72 11.75 2.19
CA PRO A 56 -14.33 12.88 2.90
C PRO A 56 -15.73 13.24 2.41
N ASP A 57 -15.97 13.22 1.09
CA ASP A 57 -17.28 13.56 0.51
C ASP A 57 -18.35 12.46 0.64
N LYS A 58 -17.98 11.27 1.13
CA LYS A 58 -18.89 10.12 1.33
C LYS A 58 -18.99 9.69 2.79
N GLU A 59 -18.52 10.53 3.72
CA GLU A 59 -18.49 10.26 5.17
C GLU A 59 -17.78 8.94 5.54
N ARG A 60 -16.86 8.45 4.69
CA ARG A 60 -16.09 7.23 4.93
C ARG A 60 -14.76 7.57 5.60
N GLN A 61 -14.41 6.87 6.67
CA GLN A 61 -13.21 7.13 7.46
C GLN A 61 -11.99 6.37 6.92
N HIS A 62 -10.80 6.96 7.06
CA HIS A 62 -9.54 6.25 6.91
C HIS A 62 -9.31 5.40 8.15
N LEU A 63 -9.24 4.07 7.99
CA LEU A 63 -9.09 3.14 9.10
C LEU A 63 -7.87 2.25 8.91
N LEU A 64 -7.04 2.15 9.95
CA LEU A 64 -6.18 1.00 10.12
C LEU A 64 -6.91 0.00 11.02
N LEU A 65 -7.14 -1.20 10.52
CA LEU A 65 -7.92 -2.23 11.19
C LEU A 65 -7.01 -3.36 11.67
N LYS A 66 -7.14 -3.74 12.93
CA LYS A 66 -6.65 -5.02 13.42
C LYS A 66 -7.78 -6.04 13.29
N VAL A 67 -7.52 -7.15 12.61
CA VAL A 67 -8.50 -8.22 12.43
C VAL A 67 -7.92 -9.56 12.84
N ASP A 68 -8.78 -10.45 13.36
CA ASP A 68 -8.41 -11.81 13.69
C ASP A 68 -8.25 -12.68 12.42
N ALA A 69 -7.87 -13.96 12.60
CA ALA A 69 -7.69 -14.90 11.49
C ALA A 69 -9.01 -15.28 10.76
N ASN A 70 -10.17 -14.95 11.32
CA ASN A 70 -11.48 -15.19 10.73
C ASN A 70 -12.03 -13.95 10.01
N GLY A 71 -11.37 -12.81 10.10
CA GLY A 71 -11.81 -11.52 9.55
C GLY A 71 -12.69 -10.72 10.51
N ALA A 72 -12.77 -11.07 11.79
CA ALA A 72 -13.44 -10.24 12.79
C ALA A 72 -12.55 -9.05 13.18
N VAL A 73 -13.08 -7.83 13.11
CA VAL A 73 -12.39 -6.63 13.56
C VAL A 73 -12.24 -6.66 15.07
N GLU A 74 -10.99 -6.52 15.54
CA GLU A 74 -10.62 -6.47 16.95
C GLU A 74 -10.32 -5.02 17.39
N GLU A 75 -9.78 -4.20 16.49
CA GLU A 75 -9.46 -2.79 16.75
C GLU A 75 -9.61 -1.95 15.48
N GLU A 76 -10.14 -0.74 15.64
CA GLU A 76 -10.15 0.29 14.61
C GLU A 76 -9.30 1.47 15.07
N VAL A 77 -8.34 1.84 14.24
CA VAL A 77 -7.38 2.90 14.52
C VAL A 77 -7.61 4.04 13.55
N LEU A 78 -7.95 5.20 14.11
CA LEU A 78 -8.13 6.45 13.39
C LEU A 78 -6.83 7.22 13.27
N LEU A 79 -6.67 7.95 12.17
CA LEU A 79 -5.67 9.01 12.08
C LEU A 79 -5.99 10.15 13.06
N PRO A 80 -4.99 10.95 13.48
CA PRO A 80 -5.25 12.18 14.23
C PRO A 80 -6.18 13.11 13.45
N GLN A 81 -7.18 13.70 14.12
CA GLN A 81 -8.15 14.60 13.46
C GLN A 81 -7.47 15.74 12.71
N SER A 82 -6.38 16.29 13.27
CA SER A 82 -5.60 17.35 12.65
C SER A 82 -5.05 16.97 11.27
N LEU A 83 -4.73 15.69 11.06
CA LEU A 83 -4.30 15.15 9.78
C LEU A 83 -5.49 14.89 8.86
N ILE A 84 -6.60 14.34 9.39
CA ILE A 84 -7.85 14.12 8.63
C ILE A 84 -8.35 15.43 8.01
N ASP A 85 -8.24 16.57 8.70
CA ASP A 85 -8.65 17.87 8.17
C ASP A 85 -7.85 18.30 6.92
N GLN A 86 -6.65 17.73 6.74
CA GLN A 86 -5.77 17.94 5.59
C GLN A 86 -6.02 16.93 4.46
N SER A 87 -6.85 15.92 4.71
CA SER A 87 -7.09 14.83 3.76
C SER A 87 -7.64 15.32 2.42
N LYS A 88 -7.33 14.51 1.42
CA LYS A 88 -7.93 14.52 0.09
C LYS A 88 -8.51 13.14 -0.16
N ARG A 89 -9.16 12.95 -1.31
CA ARG A 89 -9.80 11.68 -1.65
C ARG A 89 -8.85 10.48 -1.79
N PHE A 90 -7.55 10.71 -1.93
CA PHE A 90 -6.52 9.69 -2.11
C PHE A 90 -5.70 9.55 -0.83
N SER A 91 -5.55 8.33 -0.33
CA SER A 91 -5.13 8.05 1.03
C SER A 91 -4.37 6.72 1.13
N PHE A 92 -4.83 5.78 1.97
CA PHE A 92 -4.10 4.59 2.34
C PHE A 92 -3.97 3.63 1.17
N GLU A 93 -2.74 3.19 0.90
CA GLU A 93 -2.35 2.36 -0.24
C GLU A 93 -1.25 1.41 0.21
N GLY A 94 -1.66 0.35 0.89
CA GLY A 94 -0.75 -0.60 1.49
C GLY A 94 -0.51 -0.42 2.99
N VAL A 95 -0.17 -1.53 3.63
CA VAL A 95 0.17 -1.61 5.05
C VAL A 95 1.19 -2.71 5.28
N ALA A 96 2.16 -2.44 6.16
CA ALA A 96 3.15 -3.41 6.59
C ALA A 96 3.35 -3.35 8.10
N GLU A 97 3.19 -4.48 8.77
CA GLU A 97 3.77 -4.63 10.11
C GLU A 97 5.29 -4.84 9.99
N PHE A 98 6.04 -4.24 10.88
CA PHE A 98 7.49 -4.40 10.98
C PHE A 98 7.94 -4.32 12.44
N GLU A 99 9.15 -4.80 12.71
CA GLU A 99 9.77 -4.67 14.03
C GLU A 99 10.83 -3.56 14.02
N MET A 100 10.81 -2.72 15.05
CA MET A 100 11.90 -1.81 15.38
C MET A 100 12.24 -1.95 16.86
N ASP A 101 13.51 -2.19 17.18
CA ASP A 101 13.99 -2.32 18.56
C ASP A 101 13.16 -3.31 19.42
N GLY A 102 12.76 -4.44 18.84
CA GLY A 102 11.94 -5.46 19.51
C GLY A 102 10.47 -5.10 19.69
N LYS A 103 9.99 -4.02 19.07
CA LYS A 103 8.59 -3.57 19.14
C LYS A 103 7.90 -3.71 17.78
N PRO A 104 6.72 -4.34 17.70
CA PRO A 104 5.92 -4.31 16.49
C PRO A 104 5.37 -2.90 16.26
N LEU A 105 5.52 -2.41 15.04
CA LEU A 105 4.98 -1.15 14.53
C LEU A 105 4.26 -1.43 13.22
N VAL A 106 3.36 -0.54 12.83
CA VAL A 106 2.59 -0.68 11.59
C VAL A 106 2.81 0.53 10.72
N ALA A 107 3.35 0.33 9.53
CA ALA A 107 3.53 1.38 8.52
C ALA A 107 2.38 1.35 7.52
N VAL A 108 1.84 2.52 7.19
CA VAL A 108 0.79 2.72 6.18
C VAL A 108 1.30 3.76 5.19
N ALA A 109 1.23 3.46 3.89
CA ALA A 109 1.59 4.40 2.86
C ALA A 109 0.40 5.29 2.50
N VAL A 110 0.63 6.59 2.36
CA VAL A 110 -0.35 7.54 1.82
C VAL A 110 -0.02 7.76 0.33
N GLN A 111 -0.98 7.52 -0.57
CA GLN A 111 -0.80 7.52 -2.02
C GLN A 111 -0.06 8.76 -2.50
N ARG A 112 -0.52 9.93 -2.04
CA ARG A 112 -0.21 11.23 -2.64
C ARG A 112 -0.29 12.36 -1.62
N GLU A 113 0.21 13.52 -2.05
CA GLU A 113 0.30 14.73 -1.23
C GLU A 113 -1.08 15.21 -0.75
N TRP A 114 -1.22 15.39 0.57
CA TRP A 114 -2.37 16.03 1.21
C TRP A 114 -2.23 17.55 1.19
N LYS A 115 -3.09 18.28 1.92
CA LYS A 115 -3.04 19.77 1.92
C LYS A 115 -1.82 20.33 2.64
N ASP A 116 -1.30 19.61 3.63
CA ASP A 116 -0.18 19.99 4.49
C ASP A 116 1.18 19.50 3.98
N ASP A 117 1.20 18.68 2.93
CA ASP A 117 2.44 18.15 2.38
C ASP A 117 3.17 19.18 1.49
N PRO A 118 4.50 19.28 1.60
CA PRO A 118 5.32 19.93 0.59
C PRO A 118 5.11 19.27 -0.77
N LYS A 119 5.16 20.07 -1.83
CA LYS A 119 5.06 19.56 -3.21
C LYS A 119 6.10 18.45 -3.45
N GLY A 120 5.67 17.34 -4.07
CA GLY A 120 6.53 16.20 -4.38
C GLY A 120 6.83 15.32 -3.16
N HIS A 121 6.08 15.42 -2.07
CA HIS A 121 6.22 14.58 -0.88
C HIS A 121 4.87 14.03 -0.44
N THR A 122 4.81 12.73 -0.20
CA THR A 122 3.70 12.11 0.54
C THR A 122 4.20 11.60 1.88
N LYS A 123 3.34 11.00 2.70
CA LYS A 123 3.69 10.49 4.02
C LYS A 123 3.72 8.96 4.06
N ILE A 124 4.60 8.44 4.92
CA ILE A 124 4.42 7.11 5.52
C ILE A 124 4.01 7.35 6.97
N ALA A 125 2.85 6.84 7.34
CA ALA A 125 2.35 6.89 8.71
C ALA A 125 2.82 5.66 9.47
N VAL A 126 3.34 5.83 10.67
CA VAL A 126 3.84 4.76 11.54
C VAL A 126 3.00 4.76 12.80
N TYR A 127 2.22 3.70 12.99
CA TYR A 127 1.43 3.46 14.18
C TYR A 127 2.19 2.57 15.17
N ASN A 128 2.15 2.96 16.45
CA ASN A 128 2.63 2.16 17.56
C ASN A 128 1.44 1.58 18.34
N PRO A 129 1.15 0.27 18.21
CA PRO A 129 0.05 -0.36 18.94
C PRO A 129 0.20 -0.32 20.47
N ALA A 130 1.43 -0.21 21.00
CA ALA A 130 1.68 -0.28 22.44
C ALA A 130 1.21 0.98 23.19
N ASP A 131 1.35 2.16 22.58
CA ASP A 131 0.93 3.44 23.16
C ASP A 131 -0.17 4.14 22.36
N LYS A 132 -0.64 3.50 21.28
CA LYS A 132 -1.67 3.99 20.36
C LYS A 132 -1.34 5.35 19.72
N SER A 133 -0.05 5.61 19.48
CA SER A 133 0.42 6.85 18.86
C SER A 133 0.70 6.70 17.37
N TRP A 134 0.58 7.81 16.66
CA TRP A 134 1.01 7.95 15.27
C TRP A 134 2.24 8.85 15.19
N GLY A 135 3.21 8.43 14.40
CA GLY A 135 4.28 9.28 13.90
C GLY A 135 4.31 9.26 12.38
N PHE A 136 4.91 10.29 11.79
CA PHE A 136 4.91 10.49 10.34
C PHE A 136 6.30 10.84 9.83
N VAL A 137 6.59 10.37 8.63
CA VAL A 137 7.79 10.70 7.86
C VAL A 137 7.39 11.06 6.44
N HIS A 138 8.15 11.90 5.77
CA HIS A 138 7.93 12.22 4.36
C HIS A 138 8.66 11.22 3.45
N TYR A 139 7.98 10.77 2.41
CA TYR A 139 8.52 10.05 1.27
C TYR A 139 8.57 11.00 0.06
N PRO A 140 9.75 11.18 -0.58
CA PRO A 140 9.86 12.00 -1.78
C PRO A 140 9.34 11.25 -3.02
N LEU A 141 8.34 11.83 -3.70
CA LEU A 141 7.77 11.31 -4.94
C LEU A 141 8.63 11.66 -6.16
N ASP A 142 8.71 10.76 -7.12
CA ASP A 142 9.25 11.07 -8.45
C ASP A 142 8.31 12.04 -9.20
N ALA A 143 8.88 12.94 -9.99
CA ALA A 143 8.09 13.77 -10.90
C ALA A 143 7.50 12.90 -12.03
N PRO A 144 6.26 13.17 -12.51
CA PRO A 144 5.70 12.46 -13.66
C PRO A 144 6.61 12.53 -14.89
N LYS A 145 6.83 11.40 -15.56
CA LYS A 145 7.69 11.26 -16.74
C LYS A 145 6.93 11.04 -18.05
N SER A 146 5.65 10.67 -17.98
CA SER A 146 4.83 10.40 -19.15
C SER A 146 4.60 11.67 -19.99
N ALA A 147 4.67 11.54 -21.31
CA ALA A 147 4.38 12.62 -22.25
C ALA A 147 2.89 13.03 -22.21
N ALA A 148 2.00 12.12 -21.83
CA ALA A 148 0.58 12.39 -21.59
C ALA A 148 0.32 13.08 -20.24
N GLY A 149 1.37 13.46 -19.50
CA GLY A 149 1.26 14.05 -18.16
C GLY A 149 0.81 13.02 -17.12
N GLY A 150 0.16 13.48 -16.05
CA GLY A 150 -0.35 12.62 -14.98
C GLY A 150 0.26 12.95 -13.61
N TRP A 151 0.13 11.99 -12.69
CA TRP A 151 0.65 12.06 -11.33
C TRP A 151 1.41 10.78 -10.99
N VAL A 152 2.25 10.85 -9.95
CA VAL A 152 2.98 9.71 -9.37
C VAL A 152 2.56 9.58 -7.91
N GLY A 153 2.36 8.35 -7.46
CA GLY A 153 1.93 8.04 -6.09
C GLY A 153 2.42 6.66 -5.63
N LEU A 154 2.15 6.35 -4.37
CA LEU A 154 2.43 5.06 -3.75
C LEU A 154 1.22 4.15 -3.91
N SER A 155 1.46 2.86 -4.14
CA SER A 155 0.41 1.86 -4.28
C SER A 155 0.59 0.65 -3.37
N GLU A 156 1.74 0.49 -2.71
CA GLU A 156 1.95 -0.56 -1.69
C GLU A 156 3.21 -0.27 -0.86
N ILE A 157 3.25 -0.80 0.37
CA ILE A 157 4.42 -0.86 1.26
C ILE A 157 4.63 -2.28 1.79
N VAL A 158 5.84 -2.82 1.64
CA VAL A 158 6.21 -4.16 2.12
C VAL A 158 7.43 -4.05 3.04
N SER A 159 7.36 -4.65 4.24
CA SER A 159 8.52 -4.72 5.13
C SER A 159 9.59 -5.66 4.57
N LEU A 160 10.84 -5.19 4.54
CA LEU A 160 12.03 -6.00 4.27
C LEU A 160 12.74 -6.43 5.55
N GLY A 161 12.19 -6.08 6.72
CA GLY A 161 12.81 -6.24 8.03
C GLY A 161 13.77 -5.10 8.40
N GLY A 162 14.11 -4.99 9.69
CA GLY A 162 15.09 -4.01 10.18
C GLY A 162 14.73 -2.53 9.94
N GLY A 163 13.44 -2.24 9.74
CA GLY A 163 12.94 -0.91 9.38
C GLY A 163 13.19 -0.50 7.92
N GLU A 164 13.52 -1.45 7.04
CA GLU A 164 13.56 -1.21 5.59
C GLU A 164 12.23 -1.63 4.94
N PHE A 165 11.83 -0.89 3.91
CA PHE A 165 10.59 -1.12 3.18
C PHE A 165 10.84 -1.07 1.68
N ALA A 166 10.19 -1.99 0.94
CA ALA A 166 9.96 -1.85 -0.48
C ALA A 166 8.65 -1.07 -0.68
N ILE A 167 8.68 -0.05 -1.53
CA ILE A 167 7.54 0.81 -1.84
C ILE A 167 7.24 0.68 -3.33
N LEU A 168 5.99 0.34 -3.67
CA LEU A 168 5.52 0.38 -5.05
C LEU A 168 5.13 1.82 -5.38
N GLU A 169 5.88 2.46 -6.27
CA GLU A 169 5.64 3.83 -6.75
C GLU A 169 5.29 3.78 -8.23
N ARG A 170 4.17 4.40 -8.61
CA ARG A 170 3.64 4.32 -9.97
C ARG A 170 3.06 5.64 -10.44
N ASP A 171 3.13 5.89 -11.74
CA ASP A 171 2.34 6.94 -12.38
C ASP A 171 0.91 6.47 -12.68
N ASN A 172 0.02 7.40 -13.04
CA ASN A 172 -1.35 7.08 -13.42
C ASN A 172 -1.57 6.90 -14.92
N LYS A 173 -0.59 6.30 -15.60
CA LYS A 173 -0.65 6.03 -17.04
C LYS A 173 -0.52 4.54 -17.32
N GLY A 174 -1.28 4.07 -18.29
CA GLY A 174 -1.19 2.71 -18.83
C GLY A 174 -0.69 2.72 -20.28
N GLY A 175 -0.61 1.53 -20.87
CA GLY A 175 -0.27 1.37 -22.29
C GLY A 175 1.08 1.99 -22.66
N GLU A 176 1.10 2.69 -23.79
CA GLU A 176 2.29 3.40 -24.30
C GLU A 176 2.67 4.63 -23.49
N ASP A 177 1.77 5.13 -22.64
CA ASP A 177 2.00 6.30 -21.80
C ASP A 177 2.57 5.95 -20.42
N ALA A 178 2.60 4.66 -20.05
CA ALA A 178 3.16 4.22 -18.77
C ALA A 178 4.68 4.50 -18.73
N ALA A 179 5.11 5.31 -17.76
CA ALA A 179 6.50 5.79 -17.69
C ALA A 179 7.18 5.51 -16.35
N ILE A 180 6.41 5.36 -15.27
CA ILE A 180 6.91 4.98 -13.94
C ILE A 180 6.03 3.87 -13.41
N LYS A 181 6.56 2.64 -13.35
CA LYS A 181 6.09 1.57 -12.47
C LYS A 181 7.33 0.99 -11.81
N GLN A 182 7.58 1.32 -10.55
CA GLN A 182 8.86 1.00 -9.92
C GLN A 182 8.71 0.58 -8.46
N ILE A 183 9.69 -0.18 -8.00
CA ILE A 183 9.89 -0.48 -6.59
C ILE A 183 11.08 0.35 -6.13
N THR A 184 10.87 1.10 -5.05
CA THR A 184 11.92 1.83 -4.35
C THR A 184 12.12 1.24 -2.97
N VAL A 185 13.26 1.53 -2.36
CA VAL A 185 13.57 1.12 -1.00
C VAL A 185 13.84 2.35 -0.15
N VAL A 186 13.22 2.39 1.02
CA VAL A 186 13.43 3.40 2.07
C VAL A 186 13.72 2.70 3.40
N SER A 187 14.36 3.43 4.32
CA SER A 187 14.59 2.94 5.68
C SER A 187 14.16 3.99 6.69
N VAL A 188 13.45 3.55 7.73
CA VAL A 188 13.15 4.35 8.93
C VAL A 188 14.16 4.12 10.05
N LYS A 189 15.21 3.31 9.81
CA LYS A 189 16.25 3.04 10.81
C LYS A 189 17.01 4.33 11.14
N GLY A 190 17.07 4.66 12.43
CA GLY A 190 17.69 5.91 12.89
C GLY A 190 16.90 7.17 12.53
N VAL A 191 15.67 7.02 12.03
CA VAL A 191 14.72 8.12 11.82
C VAL A 191 13.66 8.02 12.90
N THR A 192 13.40 9.12 13.59
CA THR A 192 12.28 9.22 14.54
C THR A 192 11.08 9.84 13.81
N PRO A 193 10.00 9.10 13.54
CA PRO A 193 8.77 9.68 13.00
C PRO A 193 8.25 10.79 13.92
N ALA A 194 7.90 11.92 13.34
CA ALA A 194 7.46 13.12 14.08
C ALA A 194 5.93 13.13 14.25
N ALA A 195 5.43 13.85 15.25
CA ALA A 195 3.98 14.00 15.40
C ALA A 195 3.39 14.87 14.27
N HIS A 196 2.08 14.74 14.02
CA HIS A 196 1.42 15.62 13.05
C HIS A 196 1.49 17.09 13.50
N GLY A 197 1.81 18.00 12.58
CA GLY A 197 2.03 19.43 12.87
C GLY A 197 3.48 19.79 13.18
N GLU A 198 4.36 18.81 13.39
CA GLU A 198 5.81 19.02 13.49
C GLU A 198 6.49 18.96 12.11
N THR A 199 7.80 19.27 12.08
CA THR A 199 8.60 19.06 10.87
C THR A 199 8.87 17.57 10.70
N LEU A 200 8.27 16.96 9.68
CA LEU A 200 8.46 15.54 9.40
C LEU A 200 9.86 15.30 8.80
N PRO A 201 10.60 14.26 9.24
CA PRO A 201 11.85 13.90 8.61
C PRO A 201 11.58 13.31 7.22
N VAL A 202 12.45 13.62 6.26
CA VAL A 202 12.36 13.12 4.88
C VAL A 202 13.21 11.85 4.74
N LEU A 203 12.59 10.77 4.31
CA LEU A 203 13.29 9.51 4.06
C LEU A 203 14.18 9.60 2.82
N LYS A 204 15.33 8.92 2.88
CA LYS A 204 16.17 8.72 1.71
C LYS A 204 15.64 7.55 0.89
N LYS A 205 15.19 7.86 -0.32
CA LYS A 205 14.72 6.89 -1.32
C LYS A 205 15.86 6.36 -2.19
N ARG A 206 15.87 5.05 -2.44
CA ARG A 206 16.72 4.38 -3.44
C ARG A 206 15.83 3.65 -4.46
N PHE A 207 16.06 3.87 -5.74
CA PHE A 207 15.44 3.05 -6.79
C PHE A 207 15.97 1.61 -6.71
N ALA A 208 15.08 0.61 -6.76
CA ALA A 208 15.45 -0.80 -6.66
C ALA A 208 15.06 -1.62 -7.90
N MET A 209 13.90 -1.40 -8.48
CA MET A 209 13.44 -2.17 -9.64
C MET A 209 12.48 -1.37 -10.52
N ASP A 210 12.64 -1.46 -11.84
CA ASP A 210 11.62 -1.09 -12.83
C ASP A 210 10.78 -2.33 -13.14
N VAL A 211 9.46 -2.24 -12.94
CA VAL A 211 8.54 -3.37 -13.16
C VAL A 211 7.84 -3.31 -14.52
N LEU A 212 8.01 -2.23 -15.29
CA LEU A 212 7.44 -2.11 -16.65
C LEU A 212 7.84 -3.29 -17.56
N PRO A 213 9.10 -3.75 -17.60
CA PRO A 213 9.47 -4.87 -18.45
C PRO A 213 8.74 -6.17 -18.10
N ALA A 214 8.42 -6.37 -16.82
CA ALA A 214 7.66 -7.54 -16.37
C ALA A 214 6.18 -7.43 -16.75
N MET A 215 5.58 -6.25 -16.54
CA MET A 215 4.19 -5.98 -16.94
C MET A 215 3.98 -6.03 -18.46
N ALA A 216 5.02 -5.69 -19.25
CA ALA A 216 4.96 -5.71 -20.71
C ALA A 216 5.12 -7.12 -21.33
N GLN A 217 5.38 -8.17 -20.54
CA GLN A 217 5.65 -9.52 -21.08
C GLN A 217 4.47 -10.09 -21.88
N GLY A 218 3.24 -9.72 -21.52
CA GLY A 218 2.04 -10.10 -22.26
C GLY A 218 1.92 -9.45 -23.66
N LYS A 219 2.80 -8.48 -23.99
CA LYS A 219 2.80 -7.71 -25.24
C LYS A 219 1.45 -7.05 -25.57
N GLY A 220 0.65 -6.81 -24.54
CA GLY A 220 -0.62 -6.12 -24.60
C GLY A 220 -0.54 -4.74 -23.94
N TRP A 221 -1.70 -4.19 -23.62
CA TRP A 221 -1.80 -2.94 -22.86
C TRP A 221 -1.20 -3.12 -21.45
N ILE A 222 -0.25 -2.25 -21.09
CA ILE A 222 0.29 -2.20 -19.73
C ILE A 222 -0.78 -1.60 -18.83
N LEU A 223 -1.18 -2.32 -17.79
CA LEU A 223 -2.19 -1.83 -16.84
C LEU A 223 -1.65 -0.63 -16.05
N ASP A 224 -2.52 0.34 -15.77
CA ASP A 224 -2.14 1.54 -15.01
C ASP A 224 -1.81 1.21 -13.54
N LYS A 225 -2.54 0.26 -12.97
CA LYS A 225 -2.63 0.02 -11.53
C LYS A 225 -1.93 -1.27 -11.08
N PRO A 226 -0.60 -1.35 -11.02
CA PRO A 226 0.02 -2.29 -10.10
C PRO A 226 -0.21 -1.74 -8.68
N GLU A 227 -1.03 -2.45 -7.91
CA GLU A 227 -1.54 -2.00 -6.60
C GLU A 227 -1.37 -3.05 -5.50
N GLY A 228 -0.70 -4.17 -5.79
CA GLY A 228 -0.27 -5.11 -4.77
C GLY A 228 1.18 -5.52 -4.95
N LEU A 229 1.92 -5.63 -3.84
CA LEU A 229 3.28 -6.14 -3.80
C LEU A 229 3.44 -6.99 -2.54
N THR A 230 4.11 -8.13 -2.64
CA THR A 230 4.42 -8.94 -1.47
C THR A 230 5.69 -9.77 -1.67
N ILE A 231 6.24 -10.25 -0.55
CA ILE A 231 7.34 -11.21 -0.53
C ILE A 231 6.82 -12.49 0.12
N THR A 232 6.87 -13.59 -0.61
CA THR A 232 6.50 -14.91 -0.10
C THR A 232 7.51 -15.42 0.93
N SER A 233 7.14 -16.45 1.69
CA SER A 233 8.03 -17.06 2.70
C SER A 233 9.31 -17.68 2.11
N ASP A 234 9.30 -18.08 0.84
CA ASP A 234 10.49 -18.53 0.10
C ASP A 234 11.27 -17.39 -0.58
N GLY A 235 10.95 -16.13 -0.24
CA GLY A 235 11.71 -14.95 -0.64
C GLY A 235 11.44 -14.48 -2.06
N ARG A 236 10.25 -14.77 -2.60
CA ARG A 236 9.86 -14.38 -3.95
C ARG A 236 9.01 -13.12 -3.96
N LEU A 237 9.33 -12.21 -4.86
CA LEU A 237 8.63 -10.95 -5.04
C LEU A 237 7.47 -11.13 -6.02
N ILE A 238 6.26 -10.80 -5.59
CA ILE A 238 5.03 -10.95 -6.35
C ILE A 238 4.36 -9.58 -6.47
N LEU A 239 3.98 -9.21 -7.69
CA LEU A 239 3.23 -8.01 -8.04
C LEU A 239 1.81 -8.40 -8.44
N LEU A 240 0.82 -7.62 -8.01
CA LEU A 240 -0.57 -7.75 -8.41
C LEU A 240 -1.07 -6.44 -9.02
N THR A 241 -1.94 -6.54 -10.04
CA THR A 241 -2.61 -5.37 -10.61
C THR A 241 -4.08 -5.33 -10.20
N ASP A 242 -4.56 -4.15 -9.84
CA ASP A 242 -6.00 -3.90 -9.80
C ASP A 242 -6.54 -3.68 -11.21
N ASN A 243 -7.75 -4.15 -11.44
CA ASN A 243 -8.47 -3.96 -12.69
C ASN A 243 -9.78 -3.20 -12.53
N ASP A 244 -10.07 -2.63 -11.35
CA ASP A 244 -11.27 -1.82 -11.09
C ASP A 244 -12.59 -2.53 -11.48
N GLY A 245 -12.63 -3.85 -11.45
CA GLY A 245 -13.80 -4.59 -11.93
C GLY A 245 -14.11 -4.38 -13.41
N VAL A 246 -13.08 -4.11 -14.22
CA VAL A 246 -13.09 -3.81 -15.68
C VAL A 246 -13.79 -2.50 -16.09
N ASP A 247 -14.00 -1.57 -15.16
CA ASP A 247 -14.62 -0.28 -15.45
C ASP A 247 -13.73 0.62 -16.33
N ASP A 248 -12.42 0.70 -16.04
CA ASP A 248 -11.44 1.47 -16.81
C ASP A 248 -10.13 0.70 -17.08
N ALA A 249 -10.08 -0.60 -16.74
CA ALA A 249 -9.00 -1.51 -17.10
C ALA A 249 -9.41 -2.48 -18.22
N PRO A 250 -8.57 -2.72 -19.24
CA PRO A 250 -8.93 -3.53 -20.41
C PRO A 250 -8.91 -5.04 -20.18
N GLY A 251 -8.71 -5.54 -18.95
CA GLY A 251 -8.47 -6.96 -18.74
C GLY A 251 -8.43 -7.45 -17.30
N GLU A 252 -7.85 -8.62 -17.13
CA GLU A 252 -7.74 -9.34 -15.86
C GLU A 252 -6.71 -8.71 -14.90
N THR A 253 -6.91 -8.94 -13.61
CA THR A 253 -5.84 -8.83 -12.61
C THR A 253 -4.70 -9.76 -12.97
N GLN A 254 -3.49 -9.21 -13.07
CA GLN A 254 -2.27 -9.95 -13.33
C GLN A 254 -1.56 -10.23 -12.01
N LEU A 255 -1.12 -11.48 -11.81
CA LEU A 255 -0.19 -11.87 -10.76
C LEU A 255 1.16 -12.16 -11.40
N ILE A 256 2.14 -11.30 -11.14
CA ILE A 256 3.43 -11.30 -11.81
C ILE A 256 4.53 -11.68 -10.82
N ASP A 257 5.27 -12.71 -11.19
CA ASP A 257 6.49 -13.15 -10.54
C ASP A 257 7.65 -12.23 -10.96
N LEU A 258 8.17 -11.42 -10.02
CA LEU A 258 9.32 -10.52 -10.24
C LEU A 258 10.68 -11.16 -9.91
N GLY A 259 10.71 -12.46 -9.61
CA GLY A 259 11.89 -13.19 -9.18
C GLY A 259 12.18 -13.09 -7.67
N PRO A 260 13.42 -13.42 -7.23
CA PRO A 260 13.79 -13.36 -5.83
C PRO A 260 13.87 -11.92 -5.31
N ALA A 261 13.38 -11.69 -4.09
CA ALA A 261 13.36 -10.38 -3.44
C ALA A 261 14.78 -9.81 -3.18
N THR A 262 15.82 -10.66 -3.19
CA THR A 262 17.22 -10.23 -3.11
C THR A 262 17.64 -9.29 -4.25
N ARG A 263 16.85 -9.20 -5.33
CA ARG A 263 17.02 -8.22 -6.40
C ARG A 263 16.74 -6.78 -5.98
N LEU A 264 16.13 -6.56 -4.81
CA LEU A 264 15.86 -5.23 -4.28
C LEU A 264 17.08 -4.60 -3.59
N ASN A 265 18.14 -5.38 -3.33
CA ASN A 265 19.38 -4.92 -2.70
C ASN A 265 20.27 -4.13 -3.65
#